data_AF-A0A0F9EWP9-F1
#
_entry.id   AF-A0A0F9EWP9-F1
#
_cell.length_a   1.000
_cell.length_b   1.000
_cell.length_c   1.000
_cell.angle_alpha   90.00
_cell.angle_beta   90.00
_cell.angle_gamma   90.00
#
_symmetry.space_group_name_H-M   'P 1'
#
loop_
_entity.id
_entity.type
_entity.pdbx_description
1 polymer ?
#
loop_
_entity_poly.entity_id
_entity_poly.type
_entity_poly.pdbx_seq_one_letter_code
_entity_poly.pdbx_strand_id
1 'polypeptide(L)'
;EDHVKETARVLTEINPTIFRFRTLNVSPSTPLWKDWKSGEFTLLSPLENLKEERNIIANLGENVNSQVFNDHVSNYCDIESTNIKEDREPFIITLDSYINDPRIQRLPRKNLTRM
;
A
#
# COMPACT_ATOMS: atom_id res chain seq x y z
N GLU A 1 -6.44 -0.62 -12.44
CA GLU A 1 -6.49 0.85 -12.29
C GLU A 1 -7.69 1.32 -11.47
N ASP A 2 -8.85 0.68 -11.61
CA ASP A 2 -10.07 1.07 -10.87
C ASP A 2 -9.89 1.10 -9.35
N HIS A 3 -9.16 0.13 -8.78
CA HIS A 3 -8.94 0.05 -7.33
C HIS A 3 -8.26 1.29 -6.74
N VAL A 4 -7.24 1.83 -7.41
CA VAL A 4 -6.53 3.05 -6.97
C VAL A 4 -7.49 4.23 -6.92
N LYS A 5 -8.23 4.45 -8.02
CA LYS A 5 -9.14 5.60 -8.16
C LYS A 5 -10.28 5.53 -7.15
N GLU A 6 -10.90 4.37 -6.99
CA GLU A 6 -12.02 4.20 -6.06
C GLU A 6 -11.57 4.25 -4.60
N THR A 7 -10.40 3.70 -4.28
CA THR A 7 -9.84 3.81 -2.91
C THR A 7 -9.55 5.27 -2.57
N ALA A 8 -8.90 6.01 -3.49
CA ALA A 8 -8.63 7.43 -3.29
C ALA A 8 -9.93 8.24 -3.17
N ARG A 9 -10.96 7.94 -3.98
CA ARG A 9 -12.28 8.57 -3.90
C ARG A 9 -12.92 8.34 -2.53
N VAL A 10 -12.97 7.10 -2.06
CA VAL A 10 -13.57 6.77 -0.74
C VAL A 10 -12.79 7.42 0.40
N LEU A 11 -11.45 7.38 0.39
CA LEU A 11 -10.63 8.08 1.39
C LEU A 11 -10.87 9.60 1.37
N THR A 12 -11.10 10.16 0.19
CA THR A 12 -11.41 11.59 0.01
C THR A 12 -12.77 11.96 0.57
N GLU A 13 -13.79 11.14 0.32
CA GLU A 13 -15.15 11.35 0.81
C GLU A 13 -15.26 11.17 2.33
N ILE A 14 -14.57 10.18 2.89
CA ILE A 14 -14.57 9.91 4.33
C ILE A 14 -13.72 10.94 5.08
N ASN A 15 -12.55 11.31 4.51
CA ASN A 15 -11.50 12.09 5.17
C ASN A 15 -11.25 11.64 6.63
N PRO A 16 -10.80 10.39 6.84
CA PRO A 16 -10.67 9.85 8.19
C PRO A 16 -9.57 10.57 8.97
N THR A 17 -9.62 10.56 10.30
CA THR A 17 -8.52 11.09 11.12
C THR A 17 -7.21 10.35 10.86
N ILE A 18 -7.29 9.03 10.68
CA ILE A 18 -6.13 8.15 10.44
C ILE A 18 -6.51 7.06 9.45
N PHE A 19 -5.63 6.75 8.50
CA PHE A 19 -5.68 5.49 7.74
C PHE A 19 -4.28 4.85 7.64
N ARG A 20 -4.25 3.54 7.39
CA ARG A 20 -2.99 2.77 7.36
C ARG A 20 -2.96 1.79 6.20
N PHE A 21 -1.80 1.67 5.56
CA PHE A 21 -1.57 0.62 4.57
C PHE A 21 -1.23 -0.70 5.25
N ARG A 22 -1.80 -1.79 4.74
CA ARG A 22 -1.54 -3.17 5.20
C ARG A 22 -1.46 -4.09 4.00
N THR A 23 -0.26 -4.49 3.61
CA THR A 23 -0.07 -5.45 2.51
C THR A 23 -0.66 -6.82 2.88
N LEU A 24 -1.55 -7.32 2.03
CA LEU A 24 -2.18 -8.62 2.18
C LEU A 24 -1.13 -9.74 2.29
N ASN A 25 -1.21 -10.54 3.34
CA ASN A 25 -0.49 -11.81 3.50
C ASN A 25 -1.49 -12.94 3.63
N VAL A 26 -1.26 -14.04 2.89
CA VAL A 26 -2.19 -15.17 2.83
C VAL A 26 -1.72 -16.27 3.77
N SER A 27 -2.52 -16.56 4.80
CA SER A 27 -2.22 -17.62 5.77
C SER A 27 -2.65 -19.00 5.25
N PRO A 28 -1.86 -20.07 5.47
CA PRO A 28 -2.20 -21.43 5.07
C PRO A 28 -3.55 -21.96 5.56
N SER A 29 -4.09 -21.40 6.65
CA SER A 29 -5.38 -21.80 7.22
C SER A 29 -6.59 -21.12 6.56
N THR A 30 -6.39 -20.25 5.58
CA THR A 30 -7.47 -19.46 4.96
C THR A 30 -7.90 -20.05 3.61
N PRO A 31 -9.17 -19.89 3.19
CA PRO A 31 -9.61 -20.31 1.85
C PRO A 31 -8.75 -19.71 0.73
N LEU A 32 -8.37 -18.43 0.89
CA LEU A 32 -7.54 -17.69 -0.05
C LEU A 32 -6.16 -18.34 -0.30
N TRP A 33 -5.67 -19.17 0.62
CA TRP A 33 -4.44 -19.95 0.38
C TRP A 33 -4.59 -20.92 -0.78
N LYS A 34 -5.74 -21.60 -0.87
CA LYS A 34 -6.00 -22.55 -1.95
C LYS A 34 -6.04 -21.82 -3.29
N ASP A 35 -6.75 -20.71 -3.35
CA ASP A 35 -6.93 -19.90 -4.56
C ASP A 35 -5.59 -19.29 -5.02
N TRP A 36 -4.77 -18.85 -4.07
CA TRP A 36 -3.43 -18.35 -4.36
C TRP A 36 -2.52 -19.48 -4.88
N LYS A 37 -2.59 -20.68 -4.30
CA LYS A 37 -1.77 -21.82 -4.74
C LYS A 37 -2.22 -22.44 -6.06
N SER A 38 -3.51 -22.37 -6.38
CA SER A 38 -4.04 -22.81 -7.69
C SER A 38 -3.78 -21.82 -8.81
N GLY A 39 -3.42 -20.56 -8.48
CA GLY A 39 -3.28 -19.47 -9.45
C GLY A 39 -4.61 -18.77 -9.78
N GLU A 40 -5.70 -19.16 -9.13
CA GLU A 40 -7.00 -18.49 -9.25
C GLU A 40 -6.97 -17.08 -8.68
N PHE A 41 -6.18 -16.86 -7.63
CA PHE A 41 -5.89 -15.55 -7.07
C PHE A 41 -4.42 -15.19 -7.23
N THR A 42 -4.14 -14.01 -7.80
CA THR A 42 -2.77 -13.52 -7.98
C THR A 42 -2.48 -12.35 -7.05
N LEU A 43 -1.40 -12.45 -6.28
CA LEU A 43 -0.93 -11.37 -5.43
C LEU A 43 -0.05 -10.40 -6.22
N LEU A 44 -0.19 -9.10 -5.92
CA LEU A 44 0.73 -8.07 -6.40
C LEU A 44 2.17 -8.36 -5.94
N SER A 45 3.16 -8.09 -6.78
CA SER A 45 4.57 -8.04 -6.39
C SER A 45 4.85 -6.89 -5.39
N PRO A 46 5.99 -6.89 -4.67
CA PRO A 46 6.35 -5.77 -3.79
C PRO A 46 6.36 -4.42 -4.50
N LEU A 47 6.89 -4.38 -5.72
CA LEU A 47 6.93 -3.18 -6.55
C LEU A 47 5.51 -2.69 -6.93
N GLU A 48 4.60 -3.60 -7.25
CA GLU A 48 3.21 -3.25 -7.57
C GLU A 48 2.46 -2.71 -6.35
N ASN A 49 2.69 -3.26 -5.15
CA ASN A 49 2.11 -2.70 -3.92
C ASN A 49 2.56 -1.24 -3.69
N LEU A 50 3.87 -0.96 -3.79
CA LEU A 50 4.39 0.39 -3.61
C LEU A 50 3.85 1.37 -4.66
N LYS A 51 3.73 0.94 -5.92
CA LYS A 51 3.11 1.74 -6.99
C LYS A 51 1.63 2.03 -6.70
N GLU A 52 0.90 1.05 -6.19
CA GLU A 52 -0.50 1.22 -5.80
C GLU A 52 -0.64 2.24 -4.65
N GLU A 53 0.14 2.09 -3.58
CA GLU A 53 0.18 3.02 -2.45
C GLU A 53 0.51 4.45 -2.91
N ARG A 54 1.56 4.60 -3.72
CA ARG A 54 1.98 5.88 -4.30
C ARG A 54 0.87 6.54 -5.11
N ASN A 55 0.18 5.76 -5.95
CA ASN A 55 -0.89 6.27 -6.77
C ASN A 55 -2.14 6.59 -5.96
N ILE A 56 -2.45 5.85 -4.90
CA ILE A 56 -3.54 6.20 -3.98
C ILE A 56 -3.27 7.58 -3.35
N ILE A 57 -2.08 7.80 -2.80
CA ILE A 57 -1.69 9.08 -2.18
C ILE A 57 -1.76 10.23 -3.21
N ALA A 58 -1.28 10.00 -4.43
CA ALA A 58 -1.31 11.00 -5.50
C ALA A 58 -2.73 11.37 -5.98
N ASN A 59 -3.72 10.49 -5.78
CA ASN A 59 -5.10 10.71 -6.20
C ASN A 59 -6.03 11.16 -5.05
N LEU A 60 -5.50 11.36 -3.82
CA LEU A 60 -6.29 11.90 -2.72
C LEU A 60 -6.76 13.33 -3.03
N GLY A 61 -8.00 13.65 -2.68
CA GLY A 61 -8.52 15.01 -2.81
C GLY A 61 -7.82 16.01 -1.88
N GLU A 62 -7.92 17.29 -2.21
CA GLU A 62 -7.28 18.40 -1.49
C GLU A 62 -7.80 18.62 -0.07
N ASN A 63 -8.94 18.02 0.29
CA ASN A 63 -9.50 18.08 1.64
C ASN A 63 -8.87 17.05 2.60
N VAL A 64 -8.15 16.05 2.09
CA VAL A 64 -7.66 14.93 2.92
C VAL A 64 -6.48 15.37 3.78
N ASN A 65 -6.71 15.45 5.09
CA ASN A 65 -5.72 15.86 6.11
C ASN A 65 -5.47 14.76 7.16
N SER A 66 -5.69 13.50 6.76
CA SER A 66 -5.47 12.33 7.60
C SER A 66 -4.01 12.18 8.04
N GLN A 67 -3.80 11.55 9.19
CA GLN A 67 -2.54 10.87 9.49
C GLN A 67 -2.48 9.58 8.67
N VAL A 68 -1.30 9.26 8.15
CA VAL A 68 -1.08 8.09 7.29
C VAL A 68 0.08 7.30 7.84
N PHE A 69 -0.11 5.99 8.01
CA PHE A 69 0.95 5.09 8.48
C PHE A 69 1.15 3.92 7.52
N ASN A 70 2.42 3.63 7.26
CA ASN A 70 2.88 2.47 6.52
C ASN A 70 3.92 1.71 7.35
N ASP A 71 3.51 1.24 8.53
CA ASP A 71 4.38 0.81 9.63
C ASP A 71 4.33 -0.70 9.91
N HIS A 72 3.60 -1.49 9.10
CA HIS A 72 3.44 -2.91 9.37
C HIS A 72 4.64 -3.74 8.93
N VAL A 73 4.93 -4.81 9.66
CA VAL A 73 5.88 -5.84 9.24
C VAL A 73 5.57 -6.44 7.86
N SER A 74 4.30 -6.42 7.44
CA SER A 74 3.89 -6.89 6.10
C SER A 74 4.31 -5.96 4.96
N ASN A 75 4.50 -4.68 5.23
CA ASN A 75 4.64 -3.66 4.19
C ASN A 75 6.07 -3.59 3.67
N TYR A 76 6.29 -2.96 2.50
CA TYR A 76 7.59 -2.94 1.82
C TYR A 76 8.38 -1.64 1.97
N CYS A 77 7.78 -0.64 2.61
CA CYS A 77 8.44 0.59 3.05
C CYS A 77 7.97 0.93 4.46
N ASP A 78 8.67 1.87 5.08
CA ASP A 78 8.31 2.44 6.38
C ASP A 78 8.24 3.96 6.19
N ILE A 79 7.02 4.49 6.18
CA ILE A 79 6.74 5.90 5.95
C ILE A 79 5.46 6.29 6.66
N GLU A 80 5.48 7.45 7.29
CA GLU A 80 4.34 8.01 8.00
C GLU A 80 4.24 9.51 7.79
N SER A 81 3.04 10.05 7.98
CA SER A 81 2.77 11.48 7.98
C SER A 81 1.68 11.78 9.00
N THR A 82 1.86 12.88 9.74
CA THR A 82 0.84 13.37 10.67
C THR A 82 -0.23 14.22 9.97
N ASN A 83 0.02 14.68 8.75
CA ASN A 83 -0.93 15.39 7.92
C ASN A 83 -0.57 15.23 6.43
N ILE A 84 -1.23 14.29 5.76
CA ILE A 84 -0.93 13.97 4.35
C ILE A 84 -1.26 15.11 3.39
N LYS A 85 -2.03 16.12 3.82
CA LYS A 85 -2.25 17.32 3.01
C LYS A 85 -0.98 18.15 2.85
N GLU A 86 -0.23 18.28 3.94
CA GLU A 86 0.99 19.08 4.02
C GLU A 86 2.18 18.29 3.48
N ASP A 87 2.25 16.99 3.80
CA ASP A 87 3.39 16.13 3.47
C ASP A 87 3.23 15.37 2.14
N ARG A 88 2.21 15.66 1.33
CA ARG A 88 1.88 14.84 0.14
C ARG A 88 3.07 14.66 -0.81
N GLU A 89 3.72 15.77 -1.14
CA GLU A 89 4.86 15.79 -2.06
C GLU A 89 6.05 14.98 -1.51
N PRO A 90 6.58 15.25 -0.29
CA PRO A 90 7.66 14.43 0.27
C PRO A 90 7.27 12.96 0.47
N PHE A 91 5.99 12.66 0.75
CA PHE A 91 5.49 11.28 0.85
C PHE A 91 5.62 10.54 -0.49
N ILE A 92 5.19 11.18 -1.59
CA ILE A 92 5.30 10.63 -2.94
C ILE A 92 6.77 10.48 -3.37
N ILE A 93 7.62 11.49 -3.11
CA ILE A 93 9.05 11.43 -3.43
C ILE A 93 9.72 10.24 -2.72
N THR A 94 9.37 10.03 -1.45
CA THR A 94 9.90 8.90 -0.68
C THR A 94 9.45 7.58 -1.29
N LEU A 95 8.17 7.42 -1.64
CA LEU A 95 7.67 6.22 -2.32
C LEU A 95 8.33 5.99 -3.68
N ASP A 96 8.51 7.06 -4.47
CA ASP A 96 9.21 6.98 -5.76
C ASP A 96 10.68 6.55 -5.57
N SER A 97 11.34 6.90 -4.44
CA SER A 97 12.68 6.39 -4.12
C SER A 97 12.71 4.88 -3.88
N TYR A 98 11.70 4.32 -3.20
CA TYR A 98 11.56 2.88 -3.02
C TYR A 98 11.25 2.16 -4.34
N ILE A 99 10.34 2.70 -5.16
CA ILE A 99 9.96 2.14 -6.46
C ILE A 99 11.16 2.06 -7.41
N ASN A 100 12.04 3.05 -7.36
CA ASN A 100 13.22 3.13 -8.23
C ASN A 100 14.44 2.37 -7.70
N ASP A 101 14.40 1.86 -6.46
CA ASP A 101 15.49 1.07 -5.89
C ASP A 101 15.57 -0.31 -6.58
N PRO A 102 16.69 -0.66 -7.26
CA PRO A 102 16.86 -1.96 -7.91
C PRO A 102 16.71 -3.16 -6.96
N ARG A 103 16.96 -2.98 -5.66
CA ARG A 103 16.77 -4.01 -4.64
C ARG A 103 15.28 -4.30 -4.42
N ILE A 104 14.45 -3.26 -4.42
CA ILE A 104 12.99 -3.36 -4.28
C ILE A 104 12.37 -3.98 -5.52
N GLN A 105 12.83 -3.60 -6.71
CA GLN A 105 12.34 -4.15 -7.97
C GLN A 105 12.52 -5.68 -8.09
N ARG A 106 13.50 -6.24 -7.38
CA ARG A 106 13.79 -7.68 -7.35
C ARG A 106 13.38 -8.34 -6.04
N LEU A 107 12.72 -7.61 -5.14
CA LEU A 107 12.39 -8.11 -3.82
C LEU A 107 11.34 -9.23 -3.94
N PRO A 108 11.56 -10.41 -3.33
CA PRO A 108 10.53 -11.42 -3.24
C PRO A 108 9.46 -11.01 -2.23
N ARG A 109 8.23 -11.52 -2.40
CA ARG A 109 7.17 -11.32 -1.40
C ARG A 109 7.58 -11.91 -0.04
N LYS A 110 7.27 -11.21 1.05
CA LYS A 110 7.58 -11.64 2.42
C LYS A 110 6.89 -12.95 2.81
N ASN A 111 5.68 -13.22 2.27
CA ASN A 111 4.90 -14.43 2.51
C ASN A 111 4.87 -14.85 3.99
N LEU A 112 4.38 -13.95 4.86
CA LEU A 112 4.28 -14.18 6.29
C LEU A 112 3.23 -15.26 6.59
N THR A 113 3.66 -16.53 6.52
CA THR A 113 2.80 -17.72 6.70
C THR A 113 2.60 -18.12 8.15
N ARG A 114 3.34 -17.48 9.06
CA ARG A 114 3.21 -17.59 10.52
C ARG A 114 3.36 -16.16 11.06
N MET A 115 2.33 -15.66 11.71
CA MET A 115 2.32 -14.41 12.48
C MET A 115 2.07 -14.76 13.94
#